data_AF-A0A743PAD2-F1
#
_entry.id   AF-A0A743PAD2-F1
#
_cell.length_a   1.000
_cell.length_b   1.000
_cell.length_c   1.000
_cell.angle_alpha   90.00
_cell.angle_beta   90.00
_cell.angle_gamma   90.00
#
_symmetry.space_group_name_H-M   'P 1'
#
loop_
_entity.id
_entity.type
_entity.pdbx_description
1 polymer ?
#
loop_
_entity_poly.entity_id
_entity_poly.type
_entity_poly.pdbx_seq_one_letter_code
_entity_poly.pdbx_strand_id
1 'polypeptide(L)' 'MANRKRAHTRADVKRIHTQTQINHRLHRAEELARCLWLESISDNSVVVEMCISSVLSYLADDLRDVHDLFNGKKRNT' A
#
# COMPACT_ATOMS: atom_id res chain seq x y z
N MET A 1 -36.51 4.67 -9.69
CA MET A 1 -35.72 3.45 -9.37
C MET A 1 -34.32 3.43 -10.00
N ALA A 2 -34.13 3.93 -11.24
CA ALA A 2 -32.83 3.95 -11.92
C ALA A 2 -31.69 4.66 -11.14
N ASN A 3 -32.01 5.74 -10.40
CA ASN A 3 -31.00 6.51 -9.67
C ASN A 3 -30.42 5.76 -8.45
N ARG A 4 -31.23 4.90 -7.79
CA ARG A 4 -30.77 4.06 -6.67
C ARG A 4 -29.83 2.95 -7.14
N LYS A 5 -30.13 2.32 -8.29
CA LYS A 5 -29.25 1.32 -8.91
C LYS A 5 -27.89 1.92 -9.29
N ARG A 6 -27.88 3.12 -9.90
CA ARG A 6 -26.64 3.85 -10.24
C ARG A 6 -25.83 4.25 -9.00
N ALA A 7 -26.48 4.66 -7.91
CA ALA A 7 -25.80 4.99 -6.66
C ALA A 7 -25.13 3.76 -6.03
N HIS A 8 -25.78 2.59 -6.06
CA HIS A 8 -25.21 1.34 -5.58
C HIS A 8 -23.97 0.94 -6.38
N THR A 9 -24.07 0.93 -7.71
CA THR A 9 -22.93 0.59 -8.58
C THR A 9 -21.73 1.51 -8.35
N ARG A 10 -21.95 2.81 -8.12
CA ARG A 10 -20.86 3.76 -7.81
C ARG A 10 -20.22 3.48 -6.44
N ALA A 11 -21.01 3.13 -5.45
CA ALA A 11 -20.50 2.75 -4.13
C ALA A 11 -19.67 1.46 -4.19
N ASP A 12 -20.14 0.47 -4.95
CA ASP A 12 -19.45 -0.81 -5.15
C ASP A 12 -18.11 -0.61 -5.88
N VAL A 13 -18.10 0.16 -6.98
CA VAL A 13 -16.87 0.50 -7.71
C VAL A 13 -15.87 1.21 -6.81
N LYS A 14 -16.33 2.15 -5.98
CA LYS A 14 -15.45 2.86 -5.02
C LYS A 14 -14.86 1.89 -3.97
N ARG A 15 -15.67 0.97 -3.46
CA ARG A 15 -15.23 -0.04 -2.50
C ARG A 15 -14.20 -0.99 -3.11
N ILE A 16 -14.48 -1.53 -4.30
CA ILE A 16 -13.57 -2.41 -5.03
C ILE A 16 -12.25 -1.68 -5.29
N HIS A 17 -12.31 -0.45 -5.81
CA HIS A 17 -11.12 0.36 -6.07
C HIS A 17 -10.28 0.58 -4.80
N THR A 18 -10.92 0.89 -3.67
CA THR A 18 -10.23 1.06 -2.37
C THR A 18 -9.54 -0.24 -1.94
N GLN A 19 -10.22 -1.38 -2.05
CA GLN A 19 -9.65 -2.68 -1.72
C GLN A 19 -8.48 -3.04 -2.63
N THR A 20 -8.59 -2.77 -3.94
CA THR A 20 -7.50 -2.99 -4.89
C THR A 20 -6.26 -2.18 -4.52
N GLN A 21 -6.43 -0.91 -4.14
CA GLN A 21 -5.30 -0.09 -3.69
C GLN A 21 -4.63 -0.63 -2.43
N ILE A 22 -5.42 -1.07 -1.44
CA ILE A 22 -4.90 -1.68 -0.21
C ILE A 22 -4.10 -2.94 -0.55
N ASN A 23 -4.69 -3.86 -1.34
CA ASN A 23 -4.04 -5.11 -1.72
C ASN A 23 -2.73 -4.87 -2.46
N HIS A 24 -2.70 -3.90 -3.38
CA HIS A 24 -1.50 -3.59 -4.15
C HIS A 24 -0.36 -3.07 -3.28
N ARG A 25 -0.67 -2.25 -2.26
CA ARG A 25 0.33 -1.73 -1.31
C ARG A 25 0.83 -2.81 -0.36
N LEU A 26 -0.07 -3.66 0.15
CA LEU A 26 0.31 -4.79 1.00
C LEU A 26 1.19 -5.79 0.25
N HIS A 27 0.84 -6.15 -0.99
CA HIS A 27 1.65 -7.03 -1.83
C HIS A 27 3.04 -6.45 -2.08
N ARG A 28 3.12 -5.15 -2.36
CA ARG A 28 4.42 -4.49 -2.57
C ARG A 28 5.25 -4.46 -1.29
N ALA A 29 4.63 -4.22 -0.13
CA ALA A 29 5.30 -4.25 1.15
C ALA A 29 5.87 -5.64 1.48
N GLU A 30 5.12 -6.70 1.18
CA GLU A 30 5.57 -8.09 1.29
C GLU A 30 6.80 -8.36 0.41
N GLU A 31 6.76 -7.97 -0.86
CA GLU A 31 7.88 -8.15 -1.79
C GLU A 31 9.15 -7.41 -1.31
N LEU A 32 9.02 -6.16 -0.86
CA LEU A 32 10.15 -5.39 -0.33
C LEU A 32 10.71 -6.00 0.96
N ALA A 33 9.86 -6.45 1.87
CA ALA A 33 10.30 -7.13 3.10
C ALA A 33 11.04 -8.43 2.77
N ARG A 34 10.58 -9.17 1.75
CA ARG A 34 11.24 -10.38 1.27
C ARG A 34 12.60 -10.10 0.67
N CYS A 35 12.74 -9.06 -0.16
CA CYS A 35 14.03 -8.62 -0.69
C CYS A 35 15.01 -8.23 0.42
N LEU A 36 14.55 -7.41 1.37
CA LEU A 36 15.38 -7.01 2.52
C LEU A 36 15.83 -8.20 3.35
N TRP A 37 14.94 -9.18 3.59
CA TRP A 37 15.29 -10.39 4.31
C TRP A 37 16.35 -11.21 3.58
N LEU A 38 16.19 -11.44 2.27
CA LEU A 38 17.18 -12.15 1.46
C LEU A 38 18.55 -11.47 1.50
N GLU A 39 18.58 -10.14 1.37
CA GLU A 39 19.81 -9.38 1.44
C GLU A 39 20.43 -9.34 2.83
N SER A 40 19.63 -9.38 3.90
CA SER A 40 20.12 -9.41 5.29
C SER A 40 20.87 -10.70 5.66
N ILE A 41 20.69 -11.78 4.87
CA ILE A 41 21.43 -13.04 5.02
C ILE A 41 22.84 -12.92 4.42
N SER A 42 23.08 -11.93 3.55
CA SER A 42 24.40 -11.66 2.99
C SER A 42 25.24 -10.84 3.98
N ASP A 43 26.44 -11.33 4.33
CA ASP A 43 27.31 -10.74 5.35
C ASP A 43 27.78 -9.30 5.05
N ASN A 44 27.52 -8.75 3.86
CA ASN A 44 27.84 -7.36 3.47
C ASN A 44 27.01 -6.90 2.25
N SER A 45 25.69 -6.82 2.38
CA SER A 45 24.87 -6.25 1.30
C SER A 45 25.01 -4.72 1.22
N VAL A 46 25.90 -4.26 0.35
CA VAL A 46 26.03 -2.84 -0.03
C VAL A 46 24.70 -2.28 -0.54
N VAL A 47 23.89 -3.11 -1.19
CA VAL A 47 22.57 -2.72 -1.69
C VAL A 47 21.64 -2.35 -0.54
N VAL A 48 21.56 -3.17 0.51
CA VAL A 48 20.77 -2.86 1.71
C VAL A 48 21.28 -1.61 2.39
N GLU A 49 22.59 -1.48 2.59
CA GLU A 49 23.16 -0.29 3.24
C GLU A 49 22.78 1.00 2.50
N MET A 50 22.79 0.95 1.15
CA MET A 50 22.40 2.09 0.31
C MET A 50 20.89 2.37 0.29
N CYS A 51 20.04 1.34 0.38
CA CYS A 51 18.61 1.48 0.09
C CYS A 51 17.67 1.30 1.29
N ILE A 52 18.15 0.77 2.43
CA ILE A 52 17.30 0.41 3.58
C ILE A 52 16.49 1.59 4.11
N SER A 53 17.09 2.77 4.22
CA SER A 53 16.41 3.99 4.68
C SER A 53 15.27 4.40 3.74
N SER A 54 15.51 4.32 2.44
CA SER A 54 14.52 4.59 1.40
C SER A 54 13.39 3.56 1.41
N VAL A 55 13.71 2.27 1.53
CA VAL A 55 12.71 1.20 1.60
C VAL A 55 11.84 1.35 2.85
N LEU A 56 12.43 1.60 4.02
CA LEU A 56 11.68 1.83 5.26
C LEU A 56 10.77 3.06 5.17
N SER A 57 11.27 4.16 4.59
CA SER A 57 10.47 5.38 4.38
C SER A 57 9.27 5.10 3.47
N TYR A 58 9.50 4.37 2.39
CA TYR A 58 8.46 3.99 1.45
C TYR A 58 7.40 3.05 2.06
N LEU A 59 7.83 2.08 2.88
CA LEU A 59 6.91 1.22 3.64
C LEU A 59 6.09 2.02 4.66
N ALA A 60 6.69 3.01 5.31
CA ALA A 60 5.98 3.89 6.25
C ALA A 60 4.89 4.73 5.54
N ASP A 61 5.17 5.21 4.33
CA ASP A 61 4.18 5.90 3.49
C ASP A 61 3.08 4.95 3.02
N ASP A 62 3.40 3.73 2.59
CA ASP A 62 2.41 2.72 2.21
C ASP A 62 1.50 2.34 3.40
N LEU A 63 2.06 2.19 4.62
CA LEU A 63 1.29 1.97 5.84
C LEU A 63 0.34 3.13 6.16
N ARG A 64 0.82 4.36 6.02
CA ARG A 64 0.00 5.57 6.22
C ARG A 64 -1.15 5.62 5.22
N ASP A 65 -0.87 5.36 3.95
CA ASP A 65 -1.87 5.36 2.88
C ASP A 65 -2.90 4.23 3.06
N VAL A 66 -2.48 3.04 3.47
CA VAL A 66 -3.39 1.93 3.82
C VAL A 66 -4.30 2.32 4.99
N HIS A 67 -3.74 2.93 6.03
CA HIS A 67 -4.52 3.42 7.18
C HIS A 67 -5.55 4.49 6.75
N ASP A 68 -5.17 5.43 5.88
CA ASP A 68 -6.07 6.46 5.35
C ASP A 68 -7.20 5.86 4.49
N LEU A 69 -6.86 4.89 3.63
CA LEU A 69 -7.82 4.17 2.78
C LEU A 69 -8.81 3.35 3.61
N PHE A 70 -8.32 2.68 4.66
CA PHE A 70 -9.15 1.87 5.55
C PHE A 70 -10.12 2.73 6.38
N ASN A 71 -9.64 3.87 6.89
CA ASN A 71 -10.44 4.78 7.72
C ASN A 71 -11.25 5.80 6.92
N GLY A 72 -11.18 5.76 5.59
CA GLY A 72 -11.90 6.68 4.70
C GLY A 72 -11.49 8.15 4.87
N LYS A 73 -10.29 8.42 5.40
CA LYS A 73 -9.81 9.78 5.65
C LYS A 73 -9.35 10.40 4.33
N LYS A 74 -10.18 11.28 3.76
CA LYS A 74 -9.75 12.13 2.64
C LYS A 74 -8.76 13.17 3.18
N ARG A 75 -7.54 13.20 2.63
CA ARG A 75 -6.64 14.34 2.83
C ARG A 75 -7.29 15.56 2.19
N ASN A 76 -7.58 16.58 3.00
CA ASN A 76 -7.85 17.92 2.48
C ASN A 76 -6.50 18.50 2.08
N THR A 77 -6.15 18.38 0.81
CA THR A 77 -5.10 19.15 0.15
C THR A 77 -5.68 20.45 -0.37
#